data_AF-A0A4U1IMF2-F1
#
_entry.id   AF-A0A4U1IMF2-F1
#
_cell.length_a   1.000
_cell.length_b   1.000
_cell.length_c   1.000
_cell.angle_alpha   90.00
_cell.angle_beta   90.00
_cell.angle_gamma   90.00
#
_symmetry.space_group_name_H-M   'P 1'
#
loop_
_entity.id
_entity.type
_entity.pdbx_description
1 polymer ?
#
loop_
_entity_poly.entity_id
_entity_poly.type
_entity_poly.pdbx_seq_one_letter_code
_entity_poly.pdbx_strand_id
1 'polypeptide(L)'
;MEPTACPAPVEDPCWRYRIQLVGELMNAALRAKYVAAFGDACYVSEASTFDCWYKTWEKACEDAALIGQVSGNAPYDKGYECQPDGVGNYWLQIGPDVANRTWIYFDKAPRQTPLVEVDGVPTEVSGPYRNLTEPKTLEPGQPFECDSGMVGADGTPLTQQKWILQVNRKAHGGEIHSDLAGFKWPCKNEKCEWVMCEEPLVLGDPAKKPLEYPDTEAQVHHVVPMNDKRSCSWGTNSNRNAAVISRALNRHFTNDNPPEEEVKKLNDASAYMP
;
A
#
# COMPACT_ATOMS: atom_id res chain seq x y z
N MET A 1 -13.91 18.52 -18.57
CA MET A 1 -13.35 18.76 -17.23
C MET A 1 -11.90 19.10 -17.43
N GLU A 2 -11.51 20.34 -17.14
CA GLU A 2 -10.10 20.72 -17.08
C GLU A 2 -9.42 19.87 -15.98
N PRO A 3 -8.21 19.34 -16.22
CA PRO A 3 -7.47 18.67 -15.16
C PRO A 3 -7.24 19.66 -14.03
N THR A 4 -7.66 19.27 -12.83
CA THR A 4 -7.49 20.09 -11.65
C THR A 4 -6.03 19.96 -11.22
N ALA A 5 -5.34 21.08 -11.05
CA ALA A 5 -4.05 21.06 -10.36
C ALA A 5 -4.30 20.48 -8.97
N CYS A 6 -3.72 19.32 -8.69
CA CYS A 6 -3.84 18.73 -7.36
C CYS A 6 -3.21 19.71 -6.37
N PRO A 7 -3.94 20.12 -5.32
CA PRO A 7 -3.35 20.97 -4.29
C PRO A 7 -2.14 20.23 -3.73
N ALA A 8 -1.02 20.93 -3.53
CA ALA A 8 0.08 20.39 -2.74
C ALA A 8 -0.51 20.06 -1.36
N PRO A 9 -0.66 18.79 -0.97
CA PRO A 9 -1.12 18.46 0.36
C PRO A 9 -0.12 19.02 1.36
N VAL A 10 -0.65 19.66 2.39
CA VAL A 10 0.07 19.71 3.66
C VAL A 10 -0.01 18.27 4.17
N GLU A 11 1.11 17.55 4.17
CA GLU A 11 1.14 16.18 4.67
C GLU A 11 0.85 16.25 6.19
N ASP A 12 -0.42 16.08 6.54
CA ASP A 12 -0.82 16.02 7.94
C ASP A 12 -0.15 14.78 8.55
N PRO A 13 0.63 14.94 9.64
CA PRO A 13 1.35 13.83 10.22
C PRO A 13 0.39 12.70 10.60
N CYS A 14 0.72 11.47 10.18
CA CYS A 14 -0.13 10.32 10.47
C CYS A 14 -0.03 9.91 11.94
N TRP A 15 -0.84 10.51 12.81
CA TRP A 15 -0.81 10.20 14.23
C TRP A 15 -1.39 8.81 14.52
N ARG A 16 -0.60 7.94 15.16
CA ARG A 16 -0.97 6.56 15.47
C ARG A 16 -0.39 6.16 16.83
N TYR A 17 -0.95 5.11 17.41
CA TYR A 17 -0.43 4.54 18.64
C TYR A 17 0.74 3.60 18.32
N ARG A 18 1.95 3.94 18.79
CA ARG A 18 3.15 3.12 18.66
C ARG A 18 3.34 2.27 19.91
N ILE A 19 3.53 0.97 19.72
CA ILE A 19 4.02 0.10 20.78
C ILE A 19 5.55 0.16 20.86
N GLN A 20 6.11 0.29 22.06
CA GLN A 20 7.54 0.10 22.27
C GLN A 20 7.91 -1.39 22.21
N LEU A 21 8.54 -1.80 21.11
CA LEU A 21 9.02 -3.16 20.92
C LEU A 21 10.28 -3.43 21.76
N VAL A 22 10.53 -4.70 22.07
CA VAL A 22 11.63 -5.14 22.95
C VAL A 22 12.59 -6.04 22.17
N GLY A 23 13.89 -5.79 22.30
CA GLY A 23 14.96 -6.58 21.68
C GLY A 23 15.69 -5.86 20.55
N GLU A 24 16.53 -6.60 19.81
CA GLU A 24 17.30 -6.08 18.67
C GLU A 24 16.41 -6.01 17.42
N LEU A 25 15.71 -4.89 17.23
CA LEU A 25 14.65 -4.76 16.21
C LEU A 25 15.13 -4.82 14.75
N MET A 26 16.45 -4.75 14.52
CA MET A 26 17.04 -4.94 13.19
C MET A 26 17.39 -6.41 12.91
N ASN A 27 17.21 -7.30 13.89
CA ASN A 27 17.33 -8.74 13.69
C ASN A 27 16.14 -9.27 12.87
N ALA A 28 16.40 -9.82 11.68
CA ALA A 28 15.36 -10.30 10.77
C ALA A 28 14.45 -11.37 11.40
N ALA A 29 15.00 -12.29 12.19
CA ALA A 29 14.21 -13.34 12.83
C ALA A 29 13.27 -12.77 13.91
N LEU A 30 13.70 -11.76 14.67
CA LEU A 30 12.83 -11.09 15.64
C LEU A 30 11.74 -10.27 14.96
N ARG A 31 12.06 -9.54 13.88
CA ARG A 31 11.05 -8.83 13.07
C ARG A 31 10.00 -9.78 12.53
N ALA A 32 10.41 -10.93 11.97
CA ALA A 32 9.49 -11.94 11.46
C ALA A 32 8.52 -12.45 12.56
N LYS A 33 8.98 -12.60 13.81
CA LYS A 33 8.09 -12.94 14.93
C LYS A 33 7.07 -11.84 15.23
N TYR A 34 7.50 -10.58 15.22
CA TYR A 34 6.59 -9.45 15.41
C TYR A 34 5.58 -9.30 14.27
N VAL A 35 6.01 -9.41 13.01
CA VAL A 35 5.11 -9.43 11.85
C VAL A 35 4.16 -10.62 11.91
N ALA A 36 4.62 -11.81 12.30
CA ALA A 36 3.74 -12.97 12.47
C ALA A 36 2.70 -12.78 13.58
N ALA A 37 3.04 -12.05 14.64
CA ALA A 37 2.14 -11.80 15.76
C ALA A 37 1.13 -10.67 15.49
N PHE A 38 1.59 -9.58 14.84
CA PHE A 38 0.86 -8.30 14.78
C PHE A 38 0.52 -7.87 13.34
N GLY A 39 0.97 -8.62 12.34
CA GLY A 39 0.70 -8.38 10.93
C GLY A 39 1.18 -7.01 10.44
N ASP A 40 0.35 -6.39 9.61
CA ASP A 40 0.63 -5.11 8.93
C ASP A 40 0.72 -3.89 9.86
N ALA A 41 0.46 -4.07 11.16
CA ALA A 41 0.77 -3.02 12.13
C ALA A 41 2.28 -2.76 12.20
N CYS A 42 3.10 -3.80 11.99
CA CYS A 42 4.55 -3.75 12.08
C CYS A 42 5.20 -3.64 10.71
N TYR A 43 6.08 -2.67 10.54
CA TYR A 43 6.75 -2.44 9.26
C TYR A 43 8.09 -1.75 9.44
N VAL A 44 8.91 -1.81 8.39
CA VAL A 44 10.13 -1.02 8.29
C VAL A 44 9.77 0.36 7.71
N SER A 45 10.09 1.41 8.45
CA SER A 45 9.88 2.79 8.03
C SER A 45 10.97 3.26 7.06
N GLU A 46 10.72 4.35 6.35
CA GLU A 46 11.76 4.99 5.53
C GLU A 46 12.94 5.54 6.35
N ALA A 47 12.71 5.81 7.64
CA ALA A 47 13.77 6.13 8.59
C ALA A 47 14.61 4.90 8.99
N SER A 48 14.37 3.75 8.36
CA SER A 48 15.03 2.47 8.65
C SER A 48 14.82 1.98 10.08
N THR A 49 13.67 2.33 10.69
CA THR A 49 13.24 1.79 11.99
C THR A 49 12.18 0.72 11.79
N PHE A 50 12.09 -0.23 12.73
CA PHE A 50 11.02 -1.22 12.75
C PHE A 50 10.15 -0.99 13.99
N ASP A 51 8.89 -0.65 13.76
CA ASP A 51 7.95 -0.26 14.80
C ASP A 51 6.56 -0.81 14.44
N CYS A 52 5.69 -0.95 15.44
CA CYS A 52 4.29 -1.36 15.23
C CYS A 52 3.34 -0.22 15.60
N TRP A 53 2.47 0.15 14.64
CA TRP A 53 1.62 1.33 14.71
C TRP A 53 0.15 0.98 14.51
N TYR A 54 -0.71 1.58 15.32
CA TYR A 54 -2.14 1.23 15.39
C TYR A 54 -3.02 2.47 15.26
N LYS A 55 -4.19 2.28 14.63
CA LYS A 55 -5.22 3.33 14.55
C LYS A 55 -5.84 3.65 15.91
N THR A 56 -5.96 2.64 16.78
CA THR A 56 -6.64 2.76 18.08
C THR A 56 -5.75 2.25 19.20
N TRP A 57 -5.92 2.81 20.39
CA TRP A 57 -5.14 2.42 21.57
C TRP A 57 -5.54 1.04 22.07
N GLU A 58 -6.82 0.65 21.92
CA GLU A 58 -7.33 -0.65 22.34
C GLU A 58 -6.59 -1.79 21.62
N LYS A 59 -6.38 -1.64 20.30
CA LYS A 59 -5.65 -2.65 19.52
C LYS A 59 -4.16 -2.65 19.86
N ALA A 60 -3.57 -1.47 20.05
CA ALA A 60 -2.19 -1.38 20.51
C ALA A 60 -2.00 -2.06 21.88
N CYS A 61 -2.98 -1.93 22.78
CA CYS A 61 -2.97 -2.57 24.09
C CYS A 61 -3.11 -4.08 24.04
N GLU A 62 -4.03 -4.58 23.22
CA GLU A 62 -4.20 -6.01 22.97
C GLU A 62 -2.88 -6.65 22.50
N ASP A 63 -2.23 -6.04 21.51
CA ASP A 63 -0.99 -6.58 20.95
C ASP A 63 0.20 -6.33 21.88
N ALA A 64 0.20 -5.24 22.66
CA ALA A 64 1.24 -4.95 23.65
C ALA A 64 1.34 -6.04 24.74
N ALA A 65 0.22 -6.66 25.11
CA ALA A 65 0.17 -7.76 26.07
C ALA A 65 0.97 -8.99 25.61
N LEU A 66 1.16 -9.15 24.30
CA LEU A 66 1.90 -10.27 23.71
C LEU A 66 3.40 -9.98 23.51
N ILE A 67 3.87 -8.73 23.71
CA ILE A 67 5.29 -8.37 23.50
C ILE A 67 6.22 -9.26 24.31
N GLY A 68 5.87 -9.52 25.58
CA GLY A 68 6.66 -10.39 26.45
C GLY A 68 6.88 -11.77 25.81
N GLN A 69 5.80 -12.40 25.34
CA GLN A 69 5.85 -13.69 24.66
C GLN A 69 6.64 -13.64 23.34
N VAL A 70 6.42 -12.63 22.51
CA VAL A 70 7.07 -12.49 21.20
C VAL A 70 8.58 -12.27 21.34
N SER A 71 8.99 -11.48 22.33
CA SER A 71 10.40 -11.19 22.65
C SER A 71 11.10 -12.31 23.43
N GLY A 72 10.37 -13.32 23.93
CA GLY A 72 10.91 -14.45 24.69
C GLY A 72 11.04 -14.22 26.20
N ASN A 73 10.38 -13.19 26.74
CA ASN A 73 10.25 -12.97 28.17
C ASN A 73 9.23 -13.94 28.80
N ALA A 74 9.36 -14.19 30.10
CA ALA A 74 8.41 -15.02 30.84
C ALA A 74 7.02 -14.35 30.88
N PRO A 75 5.94 -15.08 30.57
CA PRO A 75 4.58 -14.54 30.66
C PRO A 75 4.23 -14.17 32.10
N TYR A 76 3.36 -13.18 32.28
CA TYR A 76 2.80 -12.82 33.58
C TYR A 76 1.32 -13.20 33.62
N ASP A 77 0.93 -13.94 34.67
CA ASP A 77 -0.37 -14.62 34.76
C ASP A 77 -1.52 -13.73 35.28
N LYS A 78 -1.26 -12.47 35.65
CA LYS A 78 -2.31 -11.54 36.11
C LYS A 78 -2.67 -10.61 34.96
N GLY A 79 -3.85 -10.83 34.40
CA GLY A 79 -4.40 -10.13 33.25
C GLY A 79 -4.02 -8.66 33.15
N TYR A 80 -3.69 -8.26 31.92
CA TYR A 80 -3.12 -6.97 31.60
C TYR A 80 -4.22 -5.96 31.27
N GLU A 81 -4.29 -4.86 32.02
CA GLU A 81 -5.07 -3.68 31.66
C GLU A 81 -4.14 -2.50 31.41
N CYS A 82 -4.18 -1.96 30.19
CA CYS A 82 -3.49 -0.73 29.86
C CYS A 82 -3.93 0.42 30.77
N GLN A 83 -2.96 1.12 31.34
CA GLN A 83 -3.20 2.25 32.21
C GLN A 83 -2.86 3.55 31.46
N PRO A 84 -3.75 4.56 31.46
CA PRO A 84 -3.44 5.85 30.87
C PRO A 84 -2.39 6.59 31.71
N ASP A 85 -1.53 7.37 31.07
CA ASP A 85 -0.52 8.21 31.75
C ASP A 85 -1.02 9.64 32.07
N GLY A 86 -2.22 9.99 31.59
CA GLY A 86 -2.85 11.29 31.77
C GLY A 86 -2.55 12.33 30.68
N VAL A 87 -1.72 12.02 29.69
CA VAL A 87 -1.41 12.91 28.54
C VAL A 87 -1.65 12.25 27.17
N GLY A 88 -2.38 11.14 27.15
CA GLY A 88 -2.79 10.44 25.93
C GLY A 88 -1.93 9.24 25.55
N ASN A 89 -0.96 8.87 26.39
CA ASN A 89 -0.23 7.60 26.25
C ASN A 89 -0.79 6.56 27.22
N TYR A 90 -0.39 5.32 26.97
CA TYR A 90 -0.72 4.19 27.82
C TYR A 90 0.54 3.44 28.19
N TRP A 91 0.51 2.73 29.30
CA TRP A 91 1.55 1.78 29.66
C TRP A 91 0.93 0.47 30.11
N LEU A 92 1.69 -0.59 29.93
CA LEU A 92 1.29 -1.94 30.30
C LEU A 92 2.47 -2.69 30.90
N GLN A 93 2.28 -3.28 32.08
CA GLN A 93 3.25 -4.24 32.63
C GLN A 93 3.28 -5.48 31.72
N ILE A 94 4.45 -6.03 31.37
CA ILE A 94 4.60 -7.15 30.42
C ILE A 94 5.38 -8.34 31.00
N GLY A 95 5.54 -8.37 32.33
CA GLY A 95 6.25 -9.41 33.05
C GLY A 95 5.98 -9.37 34.56
N PRO A 96 6.48 -10.37 35.32
CA PRO A 96 6.23 -10.46 36.76
C PRO A 96 6.86 -9.34 37.58
N ASP A 97 7.91 -8.71 37.06
CA ASP A 97 8.48 -7.50 37.64
C ASP A 97 7.66 -6.28 37.21
N VAL A 98 7.22 -5.47 38.19
CA VAL A 98 6.49 -4.21 37.96
C VAL A 98 7.32 -3.17 37.20
N ALA A 99 8.64 -3.32 37.18
CA ALA A 99 9.53 -2.49 36.37
C ALA A 99 9.47 -2.85 34.88
N ASN A 100 9.05 -4.08 34.53
CA ASN A 100 8.93 -4.52 33.15
C ASN A 100 7.62 -4.03 32.57
N ARG A 101 7.63 -2.79 32.05
CA ARG A 101 6.52 -2.16 31.35
C ARG A 101 6.88 -1.83 29.92
N THR A 102 5.91 -1.94 29.03
CA THR A 102 5.94 -1.35 27.70
C THR A 102 5.09 -0.07 27.68
N TRP A 103 5.48 0.85 26.82
CA TRP A 103 4.76 2.10 26.59
C TRP A 103 4.09 2.07 25.23
N ILE A 104 2.92 2.71 25.17
CA ILE A 104 2.16 2.93 23.96
C ILE A 104 2.02 4.44 23.78
N TYR A 105 2.76 4.98 22.82
CA TYR A 105 2.85 6.42 22.58
C TYR A 105 1.91 6.84 21.45
N PHE A 106 1.21 7.97 21.61
CA PHE A 106 0.50 8.57 20.49
C PHE A 106 1.45 9.52 19.73
N ASP A 107 2.07 8.99 18.67
CA ASP A 107 3.17 9.62 17.96
C ASP A 107 2.89 9.75 16.46
N LYS A 108 3.76 10.48 15.75
CA LYS A 108 3.73 10.57 14.28
C LYS A 108 4.29 9.28 13.69
N ALA A 109 3.45 8.48 13.05
CA ALA A 109 3.88 7.29 12.34
C ALA A 109 4.75 7.71 11.14
N PRO A 110 6.00 7.22 11.04
CA PRO A 110 6.80 7.44 9.86
C PRO A 110 6.20 6.67 8.69
N ARG A 111 6.38 7.18 7.46
CA ARG A 111 5.93 6.49 6.26
C ARG A 111 6.53 5.08 6.19
N GLN A 112 5.69 4.10 5.84
CA GLN A 112 6.16 2.75 5.53
C GLN A 112 7.04 2.79 4.30
N THR A 113 8.11 2.00 4.29
CA THR A 113 8.95 1.91 3.11
C THR A 113 8.10 1.52 1.88
N PRO A 114 8.24 2.20 0.73
CA PRO A 114 7.59 1.78 -0.50
C PRO A 114 8.26 0.53 -1.12
N LEU A 115 9.34 0.04 -0.51
CA LEU A 115 9.98 -1.20 -0.93
C LEU A 115 9.11 -2.39 -0.54
N VAL A 116 8.95 -3.32 -1.50
CA VAL A 116 8.20 -4.56 -1.31
C VAL A 116 9.21 -5.69 -1.14
N GLU A 117 9.00 -6.58 -0.17
CA GLU A 117 9.85 -7.77 -0.03
C GLU A 117 9.54 -8.77 -1.14
N VAL A 118 10.57 -9.11 -1.92
CA VAL A 118 10.53 -10.06 -3.03
C VAL A 118 11.64 -11.07 -2.80
N ASP A 119 11.32 -12.36 -2.62
CA ASP A 119 12.24 -13.41 -2.20
C ASP A 119 13.10 -13.02 -0.97
N GLY A 120 12.51 -12.25 -0.04
CA GLY A 120 13.18 -11.74 1.17
C GLY A 120 14.12 -10.56 0.93
N VAL A 121 14.08 -9.94 -0.25
CA VAL A 121 14.89 -8.77 -0.62
C VAL A 121 13.98 -7.54 -0.79
N PRO A 122 14.26 -6.42 -0.10
CA PRO A 122 13.55 -5.16 -0.33
C PRO A 122 13.75 -4.67 -1.78
N THR A 123 12.66 -4.55 -2.52
CA THR A 123 12.67 -4.27 -3.96
C THR A 123 11.82 -3.03 -4.27
N GLU A 124 12.37 -2.13 -5.09
CA GLU A 124 11.63 -0.97 -5.60
C GLU A 124 10.63 -1.44 -6.67
N VAL A 125 9.42 -0.89 -6.64
CA VAL A 125 8.47 -1.06 -7.73
C VAL A 125 8.91 -0.21 -8.93
N SER A 126 9.04 -0.84 -10.09
CA SER A 126 9.44 -0.22 -11.35
C SER A 126 8.60 -0.75 -12.50
N GLY A 127 7.32 -0.36 -12.51
CA GLY A 127 6.33 -0.83 -13.47
C GLY A 127 6.59 -0.42 -14.92
N PRO A 128 5.67 -0.80 -15.83
CA PRO A 128 5.81 -0.57 -17.28
C PRO A 128 5.96 0.90 -17.68
N TYR A 129 5.47 1.84 -16.87
CA TYR A 129 5.48 3.27 -17.20
C TYR A 129 6.71 4.03 -16.67
N ARG A 130 7.72 3.32 -16.16
CA ARG A 130 8.95 3.90 -15.57
C ARG A 130 9.75 4.86 -16.47
N ASN A 131 9.54 4.82 -17.79
CA ASN A 131 10.19 5.71 -18.75
C ASN A 131 9.39 6.98 -19.06
N LEU A 132 8.16 7.10 -18.53
CA LEU A 132 7.37 8.33 -18.67
C LEU A 132 7.91 9.41 -17.74
N THR A 133 7.86 10.66 -18.21
CA THR A 133 8.18 11.82 -17.37
C THR A 133 7.28 11.84 -16.14
N GLU A 134 7.89 11.90 -14.96
CA GLU A 134 7.15 11.99 -13.70
C GLU A 134 6.30 13.26 -13.63
N PRO A 135 5.15 13.22 -12.92
CA PRO A 135 4.36 14.41 -12.68
C PRO A 135 5.16 15.45 -11.90
N LYS A 136 4.79 16.72 -12.06
CA LYS A 136 5.49 17.84 -11.42
C LYS A 136 5.50 17.74 -9.89
N THR A 137 4.42 17.19 -9.33
CA THR A 137 4.27 16.92 -7.90
C THR A 137 4.24 15.41 -7.71
N LEU A 138 5.25 14.88 -7.01
CA LEU A 138 5.40 13.47 -6.71
C LEU A 138 5.36 13.27 -5.19
N GLU A 139 4.24 12.77 -4.67
CA GLU A 139 4.02 12.74 -3.22
C GLU A 139 3.20 11.52 -2.75
N PRO A 140 3.38 11.08 -1.49
CA PRO A 140 2.58 10.00 -0.91
C PRO A 140 1.09 10.32 -0.90
N GLY A 141 0.24 9.32 -1.15
CA GLY A 141 -1.21 9.45 -1.08
C GLY A 141 -1.85 10.26 -2.23
N GLN A 142 -1.05 10.78 -3.16
CA GLN A 142 -1.57 11.47 -4.34
C GLN A 142 -2.18 10.47 -5.32
N PRO A 143 -3.32 10.81 -5.95
CA PRO A 143 -3.98 9.94 -6.88
C PRO A 143 -3.53 10.23 -8.32
N PHE A 144 -3.92 9.41 -9.30
CA PHE A 144 -3.50 9.57 -10.71
C PHE A 144 -4.38 10.54 -11.51
N GLU A 145 -5.38 11.16 -10.90
CA GLU A 145 -6.28 12.12 -11.54
C GLU A 145 -5.67 13.53 -11.68
N CYS A 146 -4.45 13.74 -11.16
CA CYS A 146 -3.72 14.99 -11.24
C CYS A 146 -3.22 15.29 -12.67
N ASP A 147 -2.83 16.54 -12.91
CA ASP A 147 -2.21 16.94 -14.18
C ASP A 147 -0.94 16.13 -14.47
N SER A 148 -0.87 15.57 -15.67
CA SER A 148 0.29 14.83 -16.18
C SER A 148 1.43 15.72 -16.67
N GLY A 149 1.15 17.02 -16.90
CA GLY A 149 2.04 17.91 -17.65
C GLY A 149 2.04 17.65 -19.16
N MET A 150 1.21 16.72 -19.65
CA MET A 150 1.06 16.38 -21.06
C MET A 150 -0.21 17.01 -21.64
N VAL A 151 -0.17 17.30 -22.93
CA VAL A 151 -1.32 17.80 -23.70
C VAL A 151 -1.78 16.75 -24.70
N GLY A 152 -3.10 16.57 -24.79
CA GLY A 152 -3.74 15.67 -25.74
C GLY A 152 -3.72 16.22 -27.17
N ALA A 153 -4.17 15.39 -28.11
CA ALA A 153 -4.26 15.77 -29.53
C ALA A 153 -5.23 16.94 -29.79
N ASP A 154 -6.18 17.16 -28.89
CA ASP A 154 -7.12 18.29 -28.91
C ASP A 154 -6.55 19.57 -28.27
N GLY A 155 -5.28 19.54 -27.84
CA GLY A 155 -4.61 20.64 -27.15
C GLY A 155 -5.02 20.81 -25.69
N THR A 156 -5.86 19.92 -25.15
CA THR A 156 -6.27 19.98 -23.74
C THR A 156 -5.26 19.27 -22.84
N PRO A 157 -4.97 19.78 -21.64
CA PRO A 157 -4.08 19.08 -20.72
C PRO A 157 -4.72 17.76 -20.26
N LEU A 158 -3.90 16.72 -20.08
CA LEU A 158 -4.33 15.38 -19.69
C LEU A 158 -4.08 15.16 -18.20
N THR A 159 -4.99 14.43 -17.56
CA THR A 159 -4.68 13.82 -16.26
C THR A 159 -3.66 12.70 -16.45
N GLN A 160 -2.87 12.40 -15.42
CA GLN A 160 -1.87 11.33 -15.43
C GLN A 160 -2.50 9.99 -15.78
N GLN A 161 -3.67 9.68 -15.21
CA GLN A 161 -4.45 8.49 -15.55
C GLN A 161 -4.76 8.40 -17.05
N LYS A 162 -5.25 9.50 -17.65
CA LYS A 162 -5.57 9.53 -19.10
C LYS A 162 -4.30 9.35 -19.93
N TRP A 163 -3.21 9.96 -19.52
CA TRP A 163 -1.93 9.85 -20.21
C TRP A 163 -1.41 8.40 -20.20
N ILE A 164 -1.40 7.75 -19.03
CA ILE A 164 -1.01 6.34 -18.87
C ILE A 164 -1.87 5.42 -19.74
N LEU A 165 -3.19 5.61 -19.76
CA LEU A 165 -4.10 4.85 -20.61
C LEU A 165 -3.85 5.08 -22.11
N GLN A 166 -3.47 6.29 -22.53
CA GLN A 166 -3.11 6.57 -23.93
C GLN A 166 -1.81 5.88 -24.34
N VAL A 167 -0.79 5.90 -23.48
CA VAL A 167 0.49 5.21 -23.71
C VAL A 167 0.27 3.71 -23.83
N ASN A 168 -0.49 3.12 -22.89
CA ASN A 168 -0.87 1.70 -22.96
C ASN A 168 -1.55 1.38 -24.29
N ARG A 169 -2.56 2.19 -24.66
CA ARG A 169 -3.31 1.99 -25.89
C ARG A 169 -2.44 2.04 -27.15
N LYS A 170 -1.51 2.99 -27.19
CA LYS A 170 -0.57 3.16 -28.30
C LYS A 170 0.39 1.97 -28.41
N ALA A 171 0.90 1.47 -27.28
CA ALA A 171 1.78 0.30 -27.25
C ALA A 171 1.09 -0.97 -27.78
N HIS A 172 -0.24 -1.06 -27.65
CA HIS A 172 -1.03 -2.25 -27.98
C HIS A 172 -1.97 -2.03 -29.18
N GLY A 173 -1.55 -1.23 -30.16
CA GLY A 173 -2.21 -1.16 -31.47
C GLY A 173 -3.64 -0.59 -31.44
N GLY A 174 -4.01 0.17 -30.40
CA GLY A 174 -5.34 0.79 -30.27
C GLY A 174 -6.25 0.15 -29.22
N GLU A 175 -5.86 -0.99 -28.64
CA GLU A 175 -6.54 -1.64 -27.52
C GLU A 175 -5.88 -1.30 -26.20
N ILE A 176 -6.60 -1.37 -25.08
CA ILE A 176 -6.00 -1.24 -23.75
C ILE A 176 -5.72 -2.65 -23.23
N HIS A 177 -4.47 -2.96 -22.92
CA HIS A 177 -4.08 -4.26 -22.36
C HIS A 177 -3.77 -4.14 -20.87
N SER A 178 -4.11 -5.18 -20.11
CA SER A 178 -3.73 -5.28 -18.70
C SER A 178 -2.25 -5.62 -18.57
N ASP A 179 -1.53 -4.86 -17.74
CA ASP A 179 -0.13 -5.14 -17.39
C ASP A 179 0.02 -6.40 -16.51
N LEU A 180 -1.08 -6.83 -15.90
CA LEU A 180 -1.14 -8.07 -15.10
C LEU A 180 -1.92 -9.19 -15.78
N ALA A 181 -2.19 -9.12 -17.10
CA ALA A 181 -2.90 -10.16 -17.87
C ALA A 181 -2.50 -11.60 -17.50
N GLY A 182 -3.46 -12.44 -17.09
CA GLY A 182 -3.24 -13.80 -16.60
C GLY A 182 -2.94 -13.92 -15.10
N PHE A 183 -2.87 -12.81 -14.35
CA PHE A 183 -2.79 -12.83 -12.89
C PHE A 183 -4.07 -13.44 -12.31
N LYS A 184 -3.95 -14.26 -11.26
CA LYS A 184 -5.06 -15.03 -10.70
C LYS A 184 -5.34 -14.62 -9.26
N TRP A 185 -6.62 -14.48 -8.92
CA TRP A 185 -7.03 -14.14 -7.55
C TRP A 185 -8.37 -14.80 -7.18
N PRO A 186 -8.60 -15.07 -5.88
CA PRO A 186 -9.89 -15.52 -5.41
C PRO A 186 -10.95 -14.41 -5.55
N CYS A 187 -12.06 -14.72 -6.18
CA CYS A 187 -13.18 -13.80 -6.40
C CYS A 187 -14.52 -14.52 -6.26
N LYS A 188 -15.63 -13.77 -6.18
CA LYS A 188 -16.98 -14.32 -6.18
C LYS A 188 -17.61 -14.22 -7.56
N ASN A 189 -18.17 -15.31 -8.06
CA ASN A 189 -18.96 -15.31 -9.30
C ASN A 189 -20.37 -14.73 -9.09
N GLU A 190 -21.21 -14.71 -10.14
CA GLU A 190 -22.61 -14.25 -10.08
C GLU A 190 -23.49 -15.02 -9.07
N LYS A 191 -23.07 -16.24 -8.69
CA LYS A 191 -23.72 -17.08 -7.68
C LYS A 191 -23.13 -16.91 -6.28
N CYS A 192 -22.25 -15.92 -6.08
CA CYS A 192 -21.51 -15.68 -4.85
C CYS A 192 -20.57 -16.81 -4.40
N GLU A 193 -20.20 -17.73 -5.31
CA GLU A 193 -19.28 -18.82 -5.05
C GLU A 193 -17.83 -18.37 -5.25
N TRP A 194 -16.92 -18.84 -4.40
CA TRP A 194 -15.50 -18.58 -4.55
C TRP A 194 -14.94 -19.32 -5.75
N VAL A 195 -14.36 -18.57 -6.68
CA VAL A 195 -13.67 -19.07 -7.87
C VAL A 195 -12.32 -18.37 -8.01
N MET A 196 -11.46 -18.89 -8.88
CA MET A 196 -10.26 -18.18 -9.28
C MET A 196 -10.56 -17.34 -10.52
N CYS A 197 -10.59 -16.02 -10.35
CA CYS A 197 -10.61 -15.08 -11.46
C CYS A 197 -9.22 -15.04 -12.11
N GLU A 198 -9.20 -14.66 -13.39
CA GLU A 198 -7.99 -14.42 -14.15
C GLU A 198 -8.08 -13.07 -14.86
N GLU A 199 -6.99 -12.30 -14.81
CA GLU A 199 -6.96 -10.94 -15.32
C GLU A 199 -7.00 -10.98 -16.84
N PRO A 200 -8.00 -10.35 -17.50
CA PRO A 200 -8.10 -10.40 -18.95
C PRO A 200 -6.97 -9.64 -19.62
N LEU A 201 -6.54 -10.11 -20.79
CA LEU A 201 -5.53 -9.42 -21.60
C LEU A 201 -6.03 -8.06 -22.09
N VAL A 202 -7.24 -8.02 -22.67
CA VAL A 202 -7.82 -6.81 -23.25
C VAL A 202 -8.88 -6.25 -22.30
N LEU A 203 -8.79 -4.96 -22.04
CA LEU A 203 -9.66 -4.22 -21.11
C LEU A 203 -10.61 -3.28 -21.85
N GLY A 204 -11.75 -3.03 -21.21
CA GLY A 204 -12.74 -2.06 -21.68
C GLY A 204 -12.21 -0.64 -21.58
N ASP A 205 -12.29 0.10 -22.70
CA ASP A 205 -11.85 1.49 -22.76
C ASP A 205 -12.83 2.41 -22.01
N PRO A 206 -12.44 3.07 -20.90
CA PRO A 206 -13.35 3.92 -20.14
C PRO A 206 -13.89 5.13 -20.94
N ALA A 207 -13.26 5.47 -22.08
CA ALA A 207 -13.75 6.50 -23.00
C ALA A 207 -14.91 6.02 -23.89
N LYS A 208 -15.14 4.71 -24.05
CA LYS A 208 -16.19 4.13 -24.89
C LYS A 208 -17.36 3.69 -24.00
N LYS A 209 -18.47 4.45 -24.01
CA LYS A 209 -19.69 4.12 -23.26
C LYS A 209 -20.85 3.75 -24.19
N PRO A 210 -21.75 2.83 -23.78
CA PRO A 210 -21.67 2.02 -22.56
C PRO A 210 -20.61 0.92 -22.68
N LEU A 211 -20.00 0.56 -21.55
CA LEU A 211 -19.19 -0.65 -21.45
C LEU A 211 -20.12 -1.85 -21.27
N GLU A 212 -19.86 -2.92 -22.02
CA GLU A 212 -20.61 -4.17 -21.92
C GLU A 212 -20.35 -4.87 -20.58
N TYR A 213 -19.10 -4.83 -20.10
CA TYR A 213 -18.66 -5.42 -18.83
C TYR A 213 -17.92 -4.37 -17.97
N PRO A 214 -18.58 -3.74 -16.99
CA PRO A 214 -17.97 -2.70 -16.16
C PRO A 214 -16.77 -3.18 -15.34
N ASP A 215 -16.69 -4.48 -15.06
CA ASP A 215 -15.62 -5.09 -14.26
C ASP A 215 -14.31 -5.27 -15.05
N THR A 216 -14.39 -5.27 -16.38
CA THR A 216 -13.21 -5.28 -17.26
C THR A 216 -12.77 -3.87 -17.67
N GLU A 217 -13.40 -2.82 -17.13
CA GLU A 217 -12.99 -1.43 -17.38
C GLU A 217 -11.53 -1.23 -16.96
N ALA A 218 -10.72 -0.62 -17.84
CA ALA A 218 -9.33 -0.33 -17.55
C ALA A 218 -9.20 0.77 -16.48
N GLN A 219 -8.38 0.50 -15.47
CA GLN A 219 -8.04 1.43 -14.40
C GLN A 219 -6.52 1.53 -14.26
N VAL A 220 -6.05 2.68 -13.78
CA VAL A 220 -4.65 2.86 -13.39
C VAL A 220 -4.55 2.58 -11.90
N HIS A 221 -3.76 1.56 -11.56
CA HIS A 221 -3.54 1.02 -10.23
C HIS A 221 -2.23 1.55 -9.64
N HIS A 222 -2.27 1.81 -8.33
CA HIS A 222 -1.10 2.09 -7.50
C HIS A 222 -0.57 0.76 -6.94
N VAL A 223 0.54 0.27 -7.47
CA VAL A 223 1.14 -1.02 -7.04
C VAL A 223 1.48 -0.98 -5.55
N VAL A 224 2.22 0.04 -5.12
CA VAL A 224 2.23 0.46 -3.71
C VAL A 224 1.01 1.36 -3.51
N PRO A 225 -0.02 0.93 -2.76
CA PRO A 225 -1.25 1.68 -2.60
C PRO A 225 -1.02 3.09 -2.05
N MET A 226 -1.88 4.03 -2.44
CA MET A 226 -1.87 5.41 -1.93
C MET A 226 -1.85 5.49 -0.41
N ASN A 227 -2.55 4.57 0.25
CA ASN A 227 -2.61 4.48 1.71
C ASN A 227 -2.26 3.08 2.18
N ASP A 228 -1.54 2.99 3.29
CA ASP A 228 -1.32 1.71 3.98
C ASP A 228 -2.58 1.25 4.73
N LYS A 229 -2.51 0.06 5.36
CA LYS A 229 -3.57 -0.51 6.21
C LYS A 229 -3.97 0.40 7.38
N ARG A 230 -3.05 1.25 7.81
CA ARG A 230 -3.22 2.23 8.87
C ARG A 230 -3.86 3.51 8.34
N SER A 231 -4.22 3.58 7.05
CA SER A 231 -4.76 4.75 6.37
C SER A 231 -3.85 5.97 6.46
N CYS A 232 -2.54 5.74 6.55
CA CYS A 232 -1.53 6.76 6.32
C CYS A 232 -1.15 6.77 4.85
N SER A 233 -0.82 7.93 4.31
CA SER A 233 -0.26 8.06 2.96
C SER A 233 1.02 7.22 2.83
N TRP A 234 1.14 6.47 1.74
CA TRP A 234 2.20 5.48 1.55
C TRP A 234 2.81 5.54 0.15
N GLY A 235 2.15 4.93 -0.84
CA GLY A 235 2.54 4.96 -2.25
C GLY A 235 2.40 6.35 -2.85
N THR A 236 3.22 6.64 -3.85
CA THR A 236 3.19 7.92 -4.58
C THR A 236 2.50 7.77 -5.93
N ASN A 237 2.11 8.89 -6.52
CA ASN A 237 1.66 8.98 -7.91
C ASN A 237 2.83 8.89 -8.93
N SER A 238 3.93 8.20 -8.63
CA SER A 238 4.99 7.96 -9.62
C SER A 238 4.47 7.09 -10.77
N ASN A 239 4.89 7.37 -11.99
CA ASN A 239 4.64 6.48 -13.12
C ASN A 239 5.29 5.10 -12.92
N ARG A 240 6.39 5.00 -12.14
CA ARG A 240 6.98 3.70 -11.77
C ARG A 240 6.05 2.87 -10.90
N ASN A 241 5.18 3.52 -10.12
CA ASN A 241 4.22 2.89 -9.23
C ASN A 241 2.88 2.59 -9.92
N ALA A 242 2.78 2.81 -11.24
CA ALA A 242 1.55 2.63 -11.99
C ALA A 242 1.51 1.29 -12.74
N ALA A 243 0.32 0.70 -12.79
CA ALA A 243 -0.03 -0.41 -13.67
C ALA A 243 -1.45 -0.20 -14.23
N VAL A 244 -1.72 -0.63 -15.46
CA VAL A 244 -3.08 -0.68 -16.01
C VAL A 244 -3.65 -2.07 -15.79
N ILE A 245 -4.77 -2.15 -15.08
CA ILE A 245 -5.47 -3.41 -14.75
C ILE A 245 -6.98 -3.23 -14.82
N SER A 246 -7.71 -4.33 -14.76
CA SER A 246 -9.17 -4.33 -14.68
C SER A 246 -9.66 -3.71 -13.38
N ARG A 247 -10.86 -3.10 -13.42
CA ARG A 247 -11.57 -2.65 -12.23
C ARG A 247 -11.77 -3.77 -11.20
N ALA A 248 -12.02 -5.00 -11.65
CA ALA A 248 -12.19 -6.14 -10.77
C ALA A 248 -10.92 -6.45 -9.96
N LEU A 249 -9.75 -6.48 -10.62
CA LEU A 249 -8.47 -6.72 -9.96
C LEU A 249 -8.07 -5.53 -9.08
N ASN A 250 -8.31 -4.29 -9.52
CA ASN A 250 -8.01 -3.11 -8.71
C ASN A 250 -8.80 -3.07 -7.39
N ARG A 251 -10.07 -3.53 -7.42
CA ARG A 251 -10.87 -3.73 -6.18
C ARG A 251 -10.27 -4.81 -5.28
N HIS A 252 -9.72 -5.87 -5.86
CA HIS A 252 -9.08 -6.94 -5.09
C HIS A 252 -7.83 -6.43 -4.33
N PHE A 253 -7.03 -5.54 -4.93
CA PHE A 253 -5.84 -4.97 -4.28
C PHE A 253 -6.11 -3.76 -3.38
N THR A 254 -7.37 -3.37 -3.17
CA THR A 254 -7.67 -2.08 -2.53
C THR A 254 -7.21 -2.05 -1.07
N ASN A 255 -6.20 -1.22 -0.79
CA ASN A 255 -5.53 -1.07 0.51
C ASN A 255 -4.86 -2.36 1.02
N ASP A 256 -4.48 -3.29 0.14
CA ASP A 256 -3.66 -4.44 0.46
C ASP A 256 -2.19 -4.16 0.13
N ASN A 257 -1.25 -4.76 0.87
CA ASN A 257 0.15 -4.72 0.46
C ASN A 257 0.28 -5.46 -0.89
N PRO A 258 1.09 -4.96 -1.83
CA PRO A 258 1.26 -5.62 -3.12
C PRO A 258 1.83 -7.03 -2.92
N PRO A 259 1.22 -8.06 -3.51
CA PRO A 259 1.80 -9.39 -3.52
C PRO A 259 3.12 -9.40 -4.29
N GLU A 260 4.05 -10.24 -3.84
CA GLU A 260 5.36 -10.40 -4.47
C GLU A 260 5.27 -10.71 -5.98
N GLU A 261 4.31 -11.56 -6.38
CA GLU A 261 4.11 -11.95 -7.77
C GLU A 261 3.70 -10.77 -8.67
N GLU A 262 2.95 -9.80 -8.14
CA GLU A 262 2.62 -8.56 -8.86
C GLU A 262 3.90 -7.78 -9.14
N VAL A 263 4.70 -7.53 -8.10
CA VAL A 263 5.93 -6.72 -8.21
C VAL A 263 6.92 -7.37 -9.16
N LYS A 264 7.13 -8.70 -9.06
CA LYS A 264 7.98 -9.46 -9.98
C LYS A 264 7.54 -9.24 -11.44
N LYS A 265 6.27 -9.49 -11.72
CA LYS A 265 5.71 -9.41 -13.07
C LYS A 265 5.82 -8.00 -13.67
N LEU A 266 5.54 -6.96 -12.88
CA LEU A 266 5.61 -5.58 -13.34
C LEU A 266 7.04 -5.09 -13.54
N ASN A 267 7.97 -5.49 -12.68
CA ASN A 267 9.39 -5.15 -12.81
C ASN A 267 10.04 -5.83 -14.03
N ASP A 268 9.64 -7.06 -14.34
CA ASP A 268 10.12 -7.81 -15.51
C ASP A 268 9.49 -7.32 -16.83
N ALA A 269 8.36 -6.60 -16.77
CA ALA A 269 7.68 -6.10 -17.95
C ALA A 269 8.52 -5.05 -18.69
N SER A 270 8.52 -5.13 -20.02
CA SER A 270 9.13 -4.11 -20.88
C SER A 270 8.56 -2.73 -20.60
N ALA A 271 9.42 -1.72 -20.51
CA ALA A 271 8.97 -0.35 -20.34
C ALA A 271 8.23 0.12 -21.61
N TYR A 272 7.11 0.80 -21.43
CA TYR A 272 6.44 1.48 -22.51
C TYR A 272 7.18 2.77 -22.86
N MET A 273 7.13 3.09 -24.16
CA MET A 273 7.66 4.33 -24.69
C MET A 273 6.50 5.29 -24.97
N PRO A 274 6.65 6.59 -24.67
CA PRO A 274 5.61 7.60 -24.91
C PRO A 274 5.25 7.77 -26.40
#